data_AF-A0A6P0WZ27-F1
#
_entry.id   AF-A0A6P0WZ27-F1
#
_cell.length_a   1.000
_cell.length_b   1.000
_cell.length_c   1.000
_cell.angle_alpha   90.00
_cell.angle_beta   90.00
_cell.angle_gamma   90.00
#
_symmetry.space_group_name_H-M   'P 1'
#
loop_
_entity.id
_entity.type
_entity.pdbx_description
1 polymer ?
#
loop_
_entity_poly.entity_id
_entity_poly.type
_entity_poly.pdbx_seq_one_letter_code
_entity_poly.pdbx_strand_id
1 'polypeptide(L)'
;TPLIQSLFAGDVKKFLDQNTLVVSDRLQALLTDQFNRLSESERSIVYWLAIWQEPISLYRLQTHWLNLSDPSTVWQGIAALEARSLLEKHFSTDEPSFTLQPMVMKVVTEKLVKQAQQEIHQVVRTGNIQHFKLLRTHCLLRPGTDDIAGDRIISQLTDQLWLIYGLALPQTLSKILPLLKEQPPLVVGYINCNLVALLNRVV
;
A
#
# COMPACT_ATOMS: atom_id res chain seq x y z
N THR A 1 -24.00 9.78 14.35
CA THR A 1 -24.01 9.77 12.87
C THR A 1 -25.23 9.01 12.37
N PRO A 2 -25.80 9.35 11.20
CA PRO A 2 -27.02 8.69 10.69
C PRO A 2 -26.87 7.17 10.55
N LEU A 3 -25.65 6.70 10.29
CA LEU A 3 -25.31 5.27 10.25
C LEU A 3 -25.56 4.56 11.59
N ILE A 4 -25.03 5.07 12.71
CA ILE A 4 -25.21 4.46 14.05
C ILE A 4 -26.68 4.45 14.43
N GLN A 5 -27.41 5.51 14.09
CA GLN A 5 -28.85 5.58 14.32
C GLN A 5 -29.60 4.53 13.49
N SER A 6 -29.24 4.37 12.20
CA SER A 6 -29.95 3.46 11.28
C SER A 6 -29.62 1.97 11.49
N LEU A 7 -28.37 1.63 11.82
CA LEU A 7 -27.91 0.24 11.90
C LEU A 7 -27.83 -0.29 13.34
N PHE A 8 -27.66 0.62 14.31
CA PHE A 8 -27.48 0.25 15.71
C PHE A 8 -28.51 0.92 16.63
N ALA A 9 -29.54 1.57 16.09
CA ALA A 9 -30.56 2.29 16.86
C ALA A 9 -29.98 3.33 17.84
N GLY A 10 -28.81 3.89 17.53
CA GLY A 10 -28.10 4.81 18.42
C GLY A 10 -27.21 4.12 19.47
N ASP A 11 -27.15 2.79 19.51
CA ASP A 11 -26.30 2.02 20.42
C ASP A 11 -24.84 2.07 19.95
N VAL A 12 -24.09 3.01 20.54
CA VAL A 12 -22.66 3.22 20.25
C VAL A 12 -21.83 2.02 20.69
N LYS A 13 -22.24 1.30 21.74
CA LYS A 13 -21.50 0.13 22.24
C LYS A 13 -21.55 -1.01 21.23
N LYS A 14 -22.74 -1.34 20.72
CA LYS A 14 -22.90 -2.32 19.64
C LYS A 14 -22.16 -1.96 18.37
N PHE A 15 -22.04 -0.68 18.06
CA PHE A 15 -21.25 -0.21 16.92
C PHE A 15 -19.74 -0.43 17.15
N LEU A 16 -19.23 -0.05 18.33
CA LEU A 16 -17.81 -0.23 18.68
C LEU A 16 -17.43 -1.72 18.77
N ASP A 17 -18.35 -2.57 19.24
CA ASP A 17 -18.17 -4.03 19.34
C ASP A 17 -18.01 -4.70 17.96
N GLN A 18 -18.41 -4.06 16.86
CA GLN A 18 -18.17 -4.58 15.50
C GLN A 18 -16.69 -4.53 15.08
N ASN A 19 -15.83 -3.85 15.85
CA ASN A 19 -14.41 -3.64 15.58
C ASN A 19 -14.08 -3.29 14.11
N THR A 20 -15.04 -2.64 13.44
CA THR A 20 -15.00 -2.36 12.01
C THR A 20 -14.88 -0.86 11.83
N LEU A 21 -13.78 -0.43 11.24
CA LEU A 21 -13.58 0.96 10.83
C LEU A 21 -14.54 1.30 9.70
N VAL A 22 -15.73 1.82 10.05
CA VAL A 22 -16.70 2.32 9.08
C VAL A 22 -16.32 3.73 8.68
N VAL A 23 -15.86 3.87 7.44
CA VAL A 23 -15.55 5.14 6.80
C VAL A 23 -16.79 5.53 6.01
N SER A 24 -17.47 6.60 6.40
CA SER A 24 -18.54 7.14 5.56
C SER A 24 -17.99 7.59 4.21
N ASP A 25 -18.74 7.43 3.13
CA ASP A 25 -18.35 7.84 1.78
C ASP A 25 -17.82 9.29 1.71
N ARG A 26 -18.44 10.20 2.48
CA ARG A 26 -17.99 11.59 2.58
C ARG A 26 -16.56 11.73 3.15
N LEU A 27 -16.25 10.99 4.22
CA LEU A 27 -14.90 10.98 4.80
C LEU A 27 -13.90 10.31 3.87
N GLN A 28 -14.29 9.22 3.21
CA GLN A 28 -13.45 8.56 2.21
C GLN A 28 -13.12 9.49 1.04
N ALA A 29 -14.11 10.27 0.56
CA ALA A 29 -13.92 11.27 -0.48
C ALA A 29 -12.99 12.41 -0.04
N LEU A 30 -13.14 12.91 1.19
CA LEU A 30 -12.25 13.94 1.73
C LEU A 30 -10.80 13.44 1.87
N LEU A 31 -10.59 12.24 2.43
CA LEU A 31 -9.26 11.64 2.52
C LEU A 31 -8.67 11.33 1.15
N THR A 32 -9.52 10.96 0.19
CA THR A 32 -9.11 10.77 -1.20
C THR A 32 -8.62 12.07 -1.83
N ASP A 33 -9.31 13.20 -1.60
CA ASP A 33 -8.86 14.50 -2.10
C ASP A 33 -7.54 14.92 -1.44
N GLN A 34 -7.42 14.74 -0.12
CA GLN A 34 -6.16 14.99 0.60
C GLN A 34 -5.01 14.16 0.03
N PHE A 35 -5.24 12.87 -0.24
CA PHE A 35 -4.27 11.99 -0.88
C PHE A 35 -3.89 12.48 -2.30
N ASN A 36 -4.86 12.92 -3.09
CA ASN A 36 -4.62 13.40 -4.45
C ASN A 36 -3.81 14.71 -4.48
N ARG A 37 -3.77 15.47 -3.39
CA ARG A 37 -2.93 16.68 -3.27
C ARG A 37 -1.50 16.40 -2.83
N LEU A 38 -1.21 15.17 -2.41
CA LEU A 38 0.14 14.77 -2.01
C LEU A 38 1.09 14.79 -3.20
N SER A 39 2.32 15.22 -2.97
CA SER A 39 3.43 15.11 -3.92
C SER A 39 3.77 13.64 -4.19
N GLU A 40 4.55 13.36 -5.23
CA GLU A 40 4.96 11.98 -5.53
C GLU A 40 5.77 11.34 -4.39
N SER A 41 6.65 12.11 -3.73
CA SER A 41 7.41 11.64 -2.58
C SER A 41 6.51 11.39 -1.37
N GLU A 42 5.57 12.29 -1.08
CA GLU A 42 4.59 12.11 -0.01
C GLU A 42 3.71 10.86 -0.26
N ARG A 43 3.24 10.65 -1.50
CA ARG A 43 2.47 9.46 -1.89
C ARG A 43 3.27 8.17 -1.71
N SER A 44 4.53 8.18 -2.11
CA SER A 44 5.43 7.04 -1.93
C SER A 44 5.66 6.73 -0.45
N ILE A 45 5.81 7.75 0.40
CA ILE A 45 5.92 7.56 1.86
C ILE A 45 4.64 6.94 2.43
N VAL A 46 3.45 7.49 2.13
CA VAL A 46 2.20 6.92 2.68
C VAL A 46 1.96 5.49 2.16
N TYR A 47 2.37 5.15 0.94
CA TYR A 47 2.30 3.76 0.47
C TYR A 47 3.23 2.84 1.24
N TRP A 48 4.47 3.26 1.53
CA TRP A 48 5.36 2.48 2.39
C TRP A 48 4.81 2.30 3.81
N LEU A 49 4.26 3.36 4.42
CA LEU A 49 3.61 3.25 5.72
C LEU A 49 2.39 2.32 5.66
N ALA A 50 1.64 2.36 4.56
CA ALA A 50 0.52 1.45 4.32
C ALA A 50 0.95 -0.01 4.11
N ILE A 51 2.14 -0.25 3.57
CA ILE A 51 2.69 -1.61 3.47
C ILE A 51 3.15 -2.11 4.84
N TRP A 52 3.78 -1.25 5.63
CA TRP A 52 4.32 -1.64 6.92
C TRP A 52 3.23 -1.93 7.96
N GLN A 53 2.07 -1.27 7.87
CA GLN A 53 0.89 -1.40 8.76
C GLN A 53 1.16 -1.14 10.26
N GLU A 54 2.40 -0.90 10.64
CA GLU A 54 2.88 -0.66 12.00
C GLU A 54 3.87 0.51 11.99
N PRO A 55 4.13 1.11 13.16
CA PRO A 55 5.13 2.19 13.27
C PRO A 55 6.50 1.76 12.74
N ILE A 56 7.06 2.56 11.84
CA ILE A 56 8.39 2.37 11.26
C ILE A 56 9.27 3.58 11.56
N SER A 57 10.54 3.35 11.90
CA SER A 57 11.50 4.46 12.07
C SER A 57 11.87 5.07 10.72
N LEU A 58 12.25 6.34 10.75
CA LEU A 58 12.64 7.05 9.53
C LEU A 58 13.88 6.42 8.88
N TYR A 59 14.84 5.96 9.70
CA TYR A 59 16.02 5.26 9.22
C TYR A 59 15.63 4.02 8.42
N ARG A 60 14.75 3.17 8.98
CA ARG A 60 14.24 1.98 8.28
C ARG A 60 13.54 2.34 6.98
N LEU A 61 12.69 3.37 6.97
CA LEU A 61 12.00 3.83 5.76
C LEU A 61 12.98 4.27 4.66
N GLN A 62 14.07 4.96 5.01
CA GLN A 62 15.10 5.38 4.06
C GLN A 62 15.81 4.19 3.39
N THR A 63 16.02 3.08 4.10
CA THR A 63 16.71 1.90 3.52
C THR A 63 15.96 1.22 2.38
N HIS A 64 14.65 1.42 2.28
CA HIS A 64 13.79 0.83 1.23
C HIS A 64 13.56 1.76 0.03
N TRP A 65 14.13 2.96 0.06
CA TRP A 65 13.92 3.94 -0.98
C TRP A 65 14.86 3.67 -2.17
N LEU A 66 14.33 3.17 -3.30
CA LEU A 66 15.16 2.79 -4.46
C LEU A 66 15.92 3.96 -5.10
N ASN A 67 15.43 5.20 -4.94
CA ASN A 67 16.03 6.41 -5.52
C ASN A 67 16.56 7.33 -4.41
N LEU A 68 17.69 6.99 -3.80
CA LEU A 68 18.37 7.76 -2.74
C LEU A 68 19.01 9.08 -3.25
N SER A 69 18.42 9.75 -4.25
CA SER A 69 18.99 10.98 -4.81
C SER A 69 19.07 12.11 -3.79
N ASP A 70 18.18 12.13 -2.80
CA ASP A 70 18.25 13.04 -1.66
C ASP A 70 17.59 12.41 -0.40
N PRO A 71 18.38 12.01 0.61
CA PRO A 71 17.87 11.50 1.90
C PRO A 71 16.93 12.47 2.63
N SER A 72 17.03 13.77 2.33
CA SER A 72 16.16 14.81 2.90
C SER A 72 14.72 14.73 2.39
N THR A 73 14.48 14.08 1.24
CA THR A 73 13.15 13.91 0.66
C THR A 73 12.21 13.15 1.59
N VAL A 74 12.70 12.09 2.24
CA VAL A 74 11.90 11.30 3.19
C VAL A 74 11.55 12.14 4.41
N TRP A 75 12.51 12.91 4.92
CA TRP A 75 12.31 13.83 6.04
C TRP A 75 11.27 14.91 5.75
N GLN A 76 11.42 15.61 4.63
CA GLN A 76 10.49 16.65 4.20
C GLN A 76 9.09 16.09 4.01
N GLY A 77 8.98 14.90 3.41
CA GLY A 77 7.69 14.23 3.22
C GLY A 77 7.03 13.83 4.54
N ILE A 78 7.77 13.27 5.50
CA ILE A 78 7.23 12.96 6.84
C ILE A 78 6.74 14.24 7.54
N ALA A 79 7.55 15.31 7.56
CA ALA A 79 7.17 16.58 8.16
C ALA A 79 5.91 17.18 7.50
N ALA A 80 5.80 17.09 6.18
CA ALA A 80 4.67 17.61 5.43
C ALA A 80 3.38 16.77 5.64
N LEU A 81 3.51 15.44 5.78
CA LEU A 81 2.40 14.55 6.13
C LEU A 81 1.94 14.77 7.58
N GLU A 82 2.86 15.05 8.49
CA GLU A 82 2.56 15.43 9.86
C GLU A 82 1.79 16.76 9.93
N ALA A 83 2.24 17.78 9.19
CA ALA A 83 1.56 19.08 9.13
C ALA A 83 0.12 18.98 8.59
N ARG A 84 -0.18 17.91 7.86
CA ARG A 84 -1.53 17.58 7.35
C ARG A 84 -2.31 16.65 8.28
N SER A 85 -1.76 16.31 9.44
CA SER A 85 -2.34 15.39 10.42
C SER A 85 -2.72 14.04 9.80
N LEU A 86 -1.86 13.49 8.95
CA LEU A 86 -2.07 12.16 8.33
C LEU A 86 -1.31 11.03 9.05
N LEU A 87 -0.38 11.40 9.93
CA LEU A 87 0.50 10.48 10.66
C LEU A 87 0.14 10.39 12.14
N GLU A 88 0.51 9.27 12.75
CA GLU A 88 0.65 9.10 14.19
C GLU A 88 2.13 8.92 14.51
N LYS A 89 2.58 9.52 15.62
CA LYS A 89 3.95 9.41 16.12
C LYS A 89 3.99 8.47 17.31
N HIS A 90 4.92 7.54 17.27
CA HIS A 90 5.24 6.66 18.38
C HIS A 90 6.67 6.97 18.82
N PHE A 91 6.81 7.44 20.05
CA PHE A 91 8.09 7.65 20.69
C PHE A 91 8.42 6.39 21.50
N SER A 92 9.19 5.47 20.92
CA SER A 92 9.87 4.44 21.71
C SER A 92 11.21 5.00 22.21
N THR A 93 11.82 4.32 23.17
CA THR A 93 13.07 4.75 23.84
C THR A 93 14.28 4.88 22.91
N ASP A 94 14.23 4.32 21.70
CA ASP A 94 15.39 4.24 20.79
C ASP A 94 15.28 5.21 19.59
N GLU A 95 14.14 5.26 18.88
CA GLU A 95 13.96 6.13 17.70
C GLU A 95 12.49 6.56 17.50
N PRO A 96 12.23 7.79 17.00
CA PRO A 96 10.89 8.20 16.62
C PRO A 96 10.37 7.34 15.46
N SER A 97 9.19 6.76 15.66
CA SER A 97 8.53 5.88 14.71
C SER A 97 7.23 6.51 14.22
N PHE A 98 6.86 6.23 12.98
CA PHE A 98 5.70 6.84 12.32
C PHE A 98 4.80 5.77 11.73
N THR A 99 3.50 5.98 11.84
CA THR A 99 2.48 5.19 11.13
C THR A 99 1.40 6.12 10.57
N LEU A 100 0.54 5.61 9.70
CA LEU A 100 -0.65 6.34 9.26
C LEU A 100 -1.73 6.22 10.33
N GLN A 101 -2.53 7.27 10.49
CA GLN A 101 -3.78 7.15 11.24
C GLN A 101 -4.64 6.02 10.66
N PRO A 102 -5.33 5.21 11.47
CA PRO A 102 -6.08 4.02 11.00
C PRO A 102 -7.05 4.30 9.84
N MET A 103 -7.66 5.49 9.84
CA MET A 103 -8.57 5.92 8.78
C MET A 103 -7.83 6.20 7.46
N VAL A 104 -6.69 6.87 7.54
CA VAL A 104 -5.82 7.17 6.39
C VAL A 104 -5.22 5.87 5.86
N MET A 105 -4.75 5.01 6.75
CA MET A 105 -4.23 3.67 6.45
C MET A 105 -5.20 2.90 5.55
N LYS A 106 -6.48 2.82 5.94
CA LYS A 106 -7.50 2.11 5.16
C LYS A 106 -7.64 2.67 3.74
N VAL A 107 -7.77 3.99 3.60
CA VAL A 107 -7.94 4.65 2.28
C VAL A 107 -6.71 4.47 1.39
N VAL A 108 -5.51 4.61 1.98
CA VAL A 108 -4.25 4.46 1.26
C VAL A 108 -4.05 3.01 0.83
N THR A 109 -4.34 2.03 1.67
CA THR A 109 -4.30 0.60 1.32
C THR A 109 -5.24 0.28 0.16
N GLU A 110 -6.48 0.76 0.17
CA GLU A 110 -7.43 0.56 -0.93
C GLU A 110 -6.92 1.15 -2.25
N LYS A 111 -6.35 2.36 -2.20
CA LYS A 111 -5.73 3.02 -3.37
C LYS A 111 -4.52 2.26 -3.89
N LEU A 112 -3.66 1.79 -2.98
CA LEU A 112 -2.46 1.02 -3.28
C LEU A 112 -2.83 -0.25 -4.04
N VAL A 113 -3.76 -1.05 -3.50
CA VAL A 113 -4.22 -2.30 -4.12
C VAL A 113 -4.83 -2.02 -5.49
N LYS A 114 -5.71 -1.02 -5.60
CA LYS A 114 -6.33 -0.64 -6.88
C LYS A 114 -5.29 -0.23 -7.92
N GLN A 115 -4.29 0.54 -7.52
CA GLN A 115 -3.21 0.96 -8.43
C GLN A 115 -2.37 -0.24 -8.86
N ALA A 116 -1.98 -1.13 -7.95
CA ALA A 116 -1.24 -2.34 -8.27
C ALA A 116 -2.00 -3.25 -9.25
N GLN A 117 -3.30 -3.43 -9.04
CA GLN A 117 -4.18 -4.17 -9.94
C GLN A 117 -4.20 -3.56 -11.35
N GLN A 118 -4.32 -2.24 -11.44
CA GLN A 118 -4.30 -1.51 -12.71
C GLN A 118 -2.97 -1.67 -13.44
N GLU A 119 -1.84 -1.55 -12.73
CA GLU A 119 -0.50 -1.73 -13.31
C GLU A 119 -0.34 -3.13 -13.89
N ILE A 120 -0.70 -4.18 -13.14
CA ILE A 120 -0.66 -5.57 -13.64
C ILE A 120 -1.51 -5.72 -14.90
N HIS A 121 -2.75 -5.20 -14.88
CA HIS A 121 -3.63 -5.30 -16.04
C HIS A 121 -3.10 -4.56 -17.28
N GLN A 122 -2.45 -3.41 -17.12
CA GLN A 122 -1.80 -2.73 -18.24
C GLN A 122 -0.66 -3.56 -18.82
N VAL A 123 0.21 -4.11 -17.97
CA VAL A 123 1.34 -4.95 -18.42
C VAL A 123 0.86 -6.22 -19.11
N VAL A 124 -0.18 -6.88 -18.58
CA VAL A 124 -0.79 -8.07 -19.21
C VAL A 124 -1.31 -7.74 -20.62
N ARG A 125 -1.87 -6.54 -20.81
CA ARG A 125 -2.43 -6.13 -22.12
C ARG A 125 -1.38 -5.68 -23.12
N THR A 126 -0.33 -4.99 -22.68
CA THR A 126 0.64 -4.34 -23.59
C THR A 126 1.95 -5.09 -23.69
N GLY A 127 2.26 -5.97 -22.73
CA GLY A 127 3.58 -6.57 -22.59
C GLY A 127 4.68 -5.58 -22.16
N ASN A 128 4.34 -4.33 -21.85
CA ASN A 128 5.32 -3.30 -21.49
C ASN A 128 5.44 -3.14 -19.97
N ILE A 129 6.56 -3.59 -19.41
CA ILE A 129 6.83 -3.52 -17.97
C ILE A 129 6.97 -2.08 -17.42
N GLN A 130 7.13 -1.07 -18.27
CA GLN A 130 7.21 0.34 -17.83
C GLN A 130 5.89 0.85 -17.23
N HIS A 131 4.78 0.13 -17.41
CA HIS A 131 3.54 0.43 -16.70
C HIS A 131 3.64 0.14 -15.19
N PHE A 132 4.59 -0.67 -14.73
CA PHE A 132 4.86 -0.83 -13.31
C PHE A 132 5.54 0.42 -12.76
N LYS A 133 4.80 1.17 -11.93
CA LYS A 133 5.26 2.38 -11.25
C LYS A 133 5.34 2.14 -9.76
N LEU A 134 4.23 1.75 -9.16
CA LEU A 134 4.10 1.37 -7.75
C LEU A 134 4.82 0.06 -7.48
N LEU A 135 4.53 -0.99 -8.26
CA LEU A 135 5.10 -2.32 -8.06
C LEU A 135 6.61 -2.39 -8.35
N ARG A 136 7.13 -1.37 -9.03
CA ARG A 136 8.58 -1.19 -9.22
C ARG A 136 9.24 -0.57 -8.00
N THR A 137 8.59 0.37 -7.34
CA THR A 137 9.17 1.19 -6.28
C THR A 137 8.85 0.71 -4.87
N HIS A 138 7.84 -0.15 -4.71
CA HIS A 138 7.38 -0.63 -3.41
C HIS A 138 7.35 -2.15 -3.38
N CYS A 139 7.89 -2.74 -2.32
CA CYS A 139 7.75 -4.17 -2.02
C CYS A 139 6.45 -4.37 -1.23
N LEU A 140 5.48 -5.08 -1.80
CA LEU A 140 4.19 -5.32 -1.17
C LEU A 140 4.28 -6.28 0.03
N LEU A 141 5.28 -7.16 0.03
CA LEU A 141 5.66 -7.91 1.22
C LEU A 141 6.44 -7.00 2.15
N ARG A 142 6.05 -6.99 3.42
CA ARG A 142 6.75 -6.24 4.47
C ARG A 142 8.21 -6.68 4.54
N PRO A 143 9.18 -5.79 4.27
CA PRO A 143 10.59 -6.13 4.35
C PRO A 143 11.03 -6.46 5.79
N GLY A 144 11.60 -7.66 6.00
CA GLY A 144 12.36 -7.98 7.22
C GLY A 144 11.56 -8.51 8.43
N THR A 145 10.35 -9.04 8.24
CA THR A 145 9.60 -9.76 9.28
C THR A 145 8.96 -11.03 8.71
N ASP A 146 9.06 -12.15 9.43
CA ASP A 146 8.37 -13.42 9.12
C ASP A 146 6.87 -13.38 9.47
N ASP A 147 6.29 -12.19 9.66
CA ASP A 147 5.03 -12.00 10.37
C ASP A 147 3.83 -11.62 9.45
N ILE A 148 2.69 -12.18 9.81
CA ILE A 148 1.46 -12.41 9.02
C ILE A 148 0.77 -11.12 8.53
N ALA A 149 1.14 -9.95 9.04
CA ALA A 149 0.56 -8.66 8.63
C ALA A 149 0.88 -8.28 7.17
N GLY A 150 1.97 -8.83 6.60
CA GLY A 150 2.38 -8.63 5.20
C GLY A 150 1.45 -9.28 4.16
N ASP A 151 0.50 -10.10 4.58
CA ASP A 151 -0.40 -10.80 3.66
C ASP A 151 -1.63 -9.99 3.27
N ARG A 152 -2.03 -8.95 4.01
CA ARG A 152 -3.33 -8.29 3.75
C ARG A 152 -3.37 -7.63 2.38
N ILE A 153 -2.32 -6.90 2.01
CA ILE A 153 -2.24 -6.22 0.71
C ILE A 153 -2.15 -7.25 -0.41
N ILE A 154 -1.27 -8.24 -0.27
CA ILE A 154 -1.13 -9.32 -1.27
C ILE A 154 -2.45 -10.06 -1.43
N SER A 155 -3.12 -10.44 -0.33
CA SER A 155 -4.40 -11.16 -0.36
C SER A 155 -5.50 -10.34 -1.02
N GLN A 156 -5.67 -9.08 -0.64
CA GLN A 156 -6.65 -8.19 -1.28
C GLN A 156 -6.38 -8.00 -2.77
N LEU A 157 -5.10 -7.86 -3.15
CA LEU A 157 -4.71 -7.75 -4.55
C LEU A 157 -4.98 -9.05 -5.30
N THR A 158 -4.63 -10.20 -4.72
CA THR A 158 -4.91 -11.52 -5.28
C THR A 158 -6.40 -11.73 -5.50
N ASP A 159 -7.25 -11.41 -4.52
CA ASP A 159 -8.71 -11.51 -4.62
C ASP A 159 -9.23 -10.64 -5.78
N GLN A 160 -8.77 -9.40 -5.88
CA GLN A 160 -9.16 -8.50 -6.97
C GLN A 160 -8.68 -8.99 -8.34
N LEU A 161 -7.48 -9.55 -8.44
CA LEU A 161 -6.97 -10.13 -9.67
C LEU A 161 -7.72 -11.42 -10.05
N TRP A 162 -8.09 -12.23 -9.06
CA TRP A 162 -8.86 -13.45 -9.26
C TRP A 162 -10.24 -13.16 -9.85
N LEU A 163 -10.90 -12.08 -9.40
CA LEU A 163 -12.16 -11.63 -9.99
C LEU A 163 -12.06 -11.29 -11.49
N ILE A 164 -10.87 -10.93 -11.98
CA ILE A 164 -10.63 -10.54 -13.37
C ILE A 164 -10.16 -11.72 -14.21
N TYR A 165 -9.20 -12.49 -13.71
CA TYR A 165 -8.51 -13.53 -14.48
C TYR A 165 -8.94 -14.96 -14.12
N GLY A 166 -9.59 -15.16 -12.97
CA GLY A 166 -10.00 -16.47 -12.46
C GLY A 166 -8.86 -17.48 -12.45
N LEU A 167 -9.15 -18.71 -12.90
CA LEU A 167 -8.19 -19.81 -12.99
C LEU A 167 -6.98 -19.52 -13.90
N ALA A 168 -7.06 -18.51 -14.76
CA ALA A 168 -5.95 -18.10 -15.62
C ALA A 168 -4.94 -17.19 -14.89
N LEU A 169 -5.20 -16.78 -13.65
CA LEU A 169 -4.35 -15.85 -12.91
C LEU A 169 -2.89 -16.35 -12.76
N PRO A 170 -2.61 -17.60 -12.34
CA PRO A 170 -1.24 -18.07 -12.19
C PRO A 170 -0.45 -18.04 -13.51
N GLN A 171 -1.08 -18.46 -14.62
CA GLN A 171 -0.43 -18.42 -15.93
C GLN A 171 -0.27 -16.99 -16.43
N THR A 172 -1.22 -16.10 -16.12
CA THR A 172 -1.15 -14.67 -16.48
C THR A 172 0.02 -13.98 -15.80
N LEU A 173 0.20 -14.17 -14.49
CA LEU A 173 1.33 -13.61 -13.76
C LEU A 173 2.66 -14.22 -14.22
N SER A 174 2.70 -15.54 -14.45
CA SER A 174 3.91 -16.24 -14.92
C SER A 174 4.40 -15.73 -16.28
N LYS A 175 3.49 -15.29 -17.17
CA LYS A 175 3.86 -14.70 -18.47
C LYS A 175 4.59 -13.37 -18.36
N ILE A 176 4.48 -12.67 -17.23
CA ILE A 176 5.16 -11.39 -17.01
C ILE A 176 6.63 -11.62 -16.60
N LEU A 177 6.94 -12.70 -15.87
CA LEU A 177 8.30 -12.96 -15.35
C LEU A 177 9.39 -12.98 -16.43
N PRO A 178 9.22 -13.58 -17.62
CA PRO A 178 10.22 -13.53 -18.69
C PRO A 178 10.55 -12.11 -19.14
N LEU A 179 9.57 -11.19 -19.13
CA LEU A 179 9.78 -9.79 -19.53
C LEU A 179 10.75 -9.04 -18.62
N LEU A 180 10.95 -9.53 -17.39
CA LEU A 180 11.87 -8.93 -16.41
C LEU A 180 13.30 -9.45 -16.54
N LYS A 181 13.52 -10.66 -17.09
CA LYS A 181 14.85 -11.31 -17.10
C LYS A 181 15.87 -10.55 -17.93
N GLU A 182 15.43 -9.85 -18.96
CA GLU A 182 16.30 -9.08 -19.87
C GLU A 182 16.53 -7.64 -19.43
N GLN A 183 15.99 -7.25 -18.26
CA GLN A 183 15.93 -5.85 -17.85
C GLN A 183 16.93 -5.57 -16.72
N PRO A 184 17.55 -4.37 -16.68
CA PRO A 184 18.47 -4.01 -15.61
C PRO A 184 17.79 -4.07 -14.22
N PRO A 185 18.52 -4.45 -13.15
CA PRO A 185 17.94 -4.55 -11.80
C PRO A 185 17.25 -3.27 -11.32
N LEU A 186 17.75 -2.08 -11.70
CA LEU A 186 17.14 -0.79 -11.36
C LEU A 186 15.80 -0.54 -12.09
N VAL A 187 15.63 -1.11 -13.29
CA VAL A 187 14.37 -1.06 -14.04
C VAL A 187 13.36 -2.05 -13.45
N VAL A 188 13.82 -3.22 -13.02
CA VAL A 188 12.97 -4.23 -12.39
C VAL A 188 12.53 -3.81 -10.99
N GLY A 189 13.41 -3.21 -10.18
CA GLY A 189 13.11 -2.83 -8.80
C GLY A 189 12.46 -3.97 -8.01
N TYR A 190 11.31 -3.70 -7.39
CA TYR A 190 10.53 -4.68 -6.63
C TYR A 190 9.51 -5.49 -7.46
N ILE A 191 9.45 -5.34 -8.78
CA ILE A 191 8.42 -6.02 -9.59
C ILE A 191 8.50 -7.54 -9.40
N ASN A 192 9.72 -8.09 -9.48
CA ASN A 192 9.91 -9.54 -9.44
C ASN A 192 9.46 -10.14 -8.09
N CYS A 193 9.86 -9.55 -6.95
CA CYS A 193 9.45 -10.07 -5.65
C CYS A 193 7.94 -9.96 -5.43
N ASN A 194 7.31 -8.88 -5.92
CA ASN A 194 5.86 -8.71 -5.85
C ASN A 194 5.11 -9.77 -6.66
N LEU A 195 5.55 -10.06 -7.89
CA LEU A 195 4.94 -11.09 -8.73
C LEU A 195 5.11 -12.49 -8.15
N VAL A 196 6.29 -12.80 -7.60
CA VAL A 196 6.54 -14.08 -6.92
C VAL A 196 5.64 -14.21 -5.68
N ALA A 197 5.50 -13.15 -4.88
CA ALA A 197 4.60 -13.14 -3.72
C ALA A 197 3.15 -13.44 -4.11
N LEU A 198 2.66 -12.83 -5.20
CA LEU A 198 1.31 -13.08 -5.73
C LEU A 198 1.16 -14.52 -6.23
N LEU A 199 2.16 -15.04 -6.98
CA LEU A 199 2.15 -16.40 -7.49
C LEU A 199 2.10 -17.45 -6.39
N ASN A 200 2.88 -17.27 -5.32
CA ASN A 200 2.91 -18.18 -4.18
C ASN A 200 1.55 -18.31 -3.45
N ARG A 201 0.60 -17.38 -3.68
CA ARG A 201 -0.76 -17.45 -3.11
C ARG A 201 -1.79 -18.12 -4.00
N VAL A 202 -1.49 -18.32 -5.28
CA VAL A 202 -2.46 -18.80 -6.29
C VAL A 202 -2.04 -20.13 -6.93
N VAL A 203 -0.86 -20.64 -6.59
CA VAL A 203 -0.30 -21.93 -7.03
C VAL A 203 -0.39 -22.93 -5.90
#